data_AF-A0A0F2L727-F1
#
_entry.id   AF-A0A0F2L727-F1
#
_cell.length_a   1.000
_cell.length_b   1.000
_cell.length_c   1.000
_cell.angle_alpha   90.00
_cell.angle_beta   90.00
_cell.angle_gamma   90.00
#
_symmetry.space_group_name_H-M   'P 1'
#
loop_
_entity.id
_entity.type
_entity.pdbx_description
1 polymer ?
#
loop_
_entity_poly.entity_id
_entity_poly.type
_entity_poly.pdbx_seq_one_letter_code
_entity_poly.pdbx_strand_id
1 'polypeptide(L)'
;MLSRDALVRVGRLPREFRLDFHPFSLLFSRRARLRVVLAVLELALNLIGSGVPNMMPSSVERGVIISDTEWSLVNEFKLNSYVTIKRVGRDYFVTVRASPSLAINSLIHCNGDCEYYFDERVMLARNCVGAYGNLILDSLSILSKLFSAETPRVVLTHNPVVYGKVIQIDNDEVIALSIWDVLRVVDTLAVSDYTVDNIMCIIDTLVHEFLHYLLDKRYLVHSIFLEMTKRNPSALDVGIIHELIAQALTPIISRYVSQCVKNGVADEVNNYDVPLIGYPVKRRYVIVASKVINELLSALNGGCR
;
A
#
# COMPACT_ATOMS: atom_id res chain seq x y z
N MET A 1 -4.76 -27.24 -9.61
CA MET A 1 -3.92 -27.80 -8.53
C MET A 1 -2.55 -27.19 -8.73
N LEU A 2 -2.00 -26.43 -7.78
CA LEU A 2 -0.66 -25.83 -7.96
C LEU A 2 0.37 -26.97 -7.90
N SER A 3 1.08 -27.21 -9.00
CA SER A 3 2.22 -28.15 -9.01
C SER A 3 3.37 -27.55 -8.20
N ARG A 4 4.13 -28.40 -7.51
CA ARG A 4 5.38 -28.00 -6.83
C ARG A 4 6.38 -27.35 -7.80
N ASP A 5 6.28 -27.68 -9.09
CA ASP A 5 7.16 -27.15 -10.15
C ASP A 5 6.92 -25.67 -10.48
N ALA A 6 5.79 -25.10 -10.06
CA ALA A 6 5.45 -23.68 -10.27
C ALA A 6 5.88 -22.77 -9.09
N LEU A 7 6.57 -23.33 -8.09
CA LEU A 7 7.00 -22.61 -6.90
C LEU A 7 8.53 -22.59 -6.80
N VAL A 8 9.10 -21.42 -6.54
CA VAL A 8 10.53 -21.19 -6.47
C VAL A 8 10.99 -21.30 -5.02
N ARG A 9 12.04 -22.10 -4.78
CA ARG A 9 12.65 -22.21 -3.44
C ARG A 9 13.27 -20.89 -3.04
N VAL A 10 12.88 -20.38 -1.89
CA VAL A 10 13.43 -19.13 -1.36
C VAL A 10 14.53 -19.41 -0.35
N GLY A 11 14.26 -20.29 0.62
CA GLY A 11 15.26 -20.64 1.61
C GLY A 11 14.72 -21.45 2.79
N ARG A 12 15.52 -21.49 3.86
CA ARG A 12 15.11 -22.09 5.13
C ARG A 12 14.10 -21.18 5.83
N LEU A 13 13.05 -21.79 6.37
CA LEU A 13 12.05 -21.08 7.18
C LEU A 13 12.74 -20.52 8.44
N PRO A 14 12.71 -19.19 8.65
CA PRO A 14 13.27 -18.56 9.84
C PRO A 14 12.64 -19.13 11.11
N ARG A 15 13.41 -19.13 12.21
CA ARG A 15 13.03 -19.86 13.44
C ARG A 15 11.75 -19.30 14.05
N GLU A 16 11.57 -17.98 13.99
CA GLU A 16 10.40 -17.27 14.48
C GLU A 16 9.09 -17.76 13.85
N PHE A 17 9.09 -18.23 12.59
CA PHE A 17 7.89 -18.74 11.92
C PHE A 17 7.65 -20.23 12.12
N ARG A 18 8.64 -21.01 12.60
CA ARG A 18 8.53 -22.48 12.68
C ARG A 18 7.38 -22.94 13.58
N LEU A 19 7.09 -22.18 14.63
CA LEU A 19 6.01 -22.49 15.58
C LEU A 19 4.61 -22.33 14.97
N ASP A 20 4.47 -21.49 13.95
CA ASP A 20 3.19 -21.23 13.29
C ASP A 20 2.76 -22.35 12.34
N PHE A 21 3.66 -23.31 12.03
CA PHE A 21 3.39 -24.41 11.09
C PHE A 21 3.34 -25.79 11.77
N HIS A 22 3.09 -25.84 13.07
CA HIS A 22 3.02 -27.10 13.81
C HIS A 22 1.74 -27.91 13.46
N PRO A 23 1.84 -29.19 13.07
CA PRO A 23 0.77 -29.95 12.40
C PRO A 23 -0.57 -30.16 13.10
N PHE A 24 -0.65 -29.96 14.42
CA PHE A 24 -1.83 -30.33 15.21
C PHE A 24 -2.83 -29.17 15.45
N SER A 25 -2.47 -27.91 15.20
CA SER A 25 -3.31 -26.73 15.50
C SER A 25 -4.01 -26.11 14.27
N LEU A 26 -3.56 -26.43 13.06
CA LEU A 26 -3.77 -25.65 11.84
C LEU A 26 -5.12 -25.87 11.16
N LEU A 27 -5.73 -27.04 11.32
CA LEU A 27 -6.87 -27.45 10.50
C LEU A 27 -8.23 -27.00 11.04
N PHE A 28 -8.32 -26.57 12.31
CA PHE A 28 -9.63 -26.36 12.96
C PHE A 28 -9.78 -25.08 13.80
N SER A 29 -8.74 -24.26 13.98
CA SER A 29 -8.86 -23.02 14.76
C SER A 29 -8.66 -21.76 13.91
N ARG A 30 -9.62 -20.82 13.99
CA ARG A 30 -9.53 -19.49 13.34
C ARG A 30 -8.23 -18.78 13.73
N ARG A 31 -7.80 -18.93 14.98
CA ARG A 31 -6.54 -18.39 15.51
C ARG A 31 -5.30 -18.99 14.84
N ALA A 32 -5.23 -20.31 14.65
CA ALA A 32 -4.08 -20.91 13.97
C ALA A 32 -4.02 -20.52 12.49
N ARG A 33 -5.18 -20.44 11.81
CA ARG A 33 -5.23 -19.94 10.42
C ARG A 33 -4.74 -18.49 10.32
N LEU A 34 -5.16 -17.64 11.24
CA LEU A 34 -4.70 -16.24 11.30
C LEU A 34 -3.18 -16.15 11.48
N ARG A 35 -2.60 -16.93 12.40
CA ARG A 35 -1.14 -16.98 12.62
C ARG A 35 -0.38 -17.42 11.38
N VAL A 36 -0.84 -18.47 10.70
CA VAL A 36 -0.25 -18.93 9.44
C VAL A 36 -0.27 -17.84 8.38
N VAL A 37 -1.41 -17.15 8.24
CA VAL A 37 -1.55 -16.08 7.25
C VAL A 37 -0.60 -14.95 7.56
N LEU A 38 -0.55 -14.49 8.81
CA LEU A 38 0.39 -13.45 9.25
C LEU A 38 1.84 -13.88 8.99
N ALA A 39 2.21 -15.13 9.31
CA ALA A 39 3.54 -15.65 9.04
C ALA A 39 3.88 -15.64 7.53
N VAL A 40 2.96 -16.06 6.66
CA VAL A 40 3.18 -16.05 5.20
C VAL A 40 3.27 -14.62 4.66
N LEU A 41 2.43 -13.70 5.15
CA LEU A 41 2.46 -12.29 4.76
C LEU A 41 3.76 -11.62 5.19
N GLU A 42 4.23 -11.89 6.41
CA GLU A 42 5.49 -11.39 6.92
C GLU A 42 6.70 -11.99 6.18
N LEU A 43 6.66 -13.27 5.81
CA LEU A 43 7.67 -13.86 4.94
C LEU A 43 7.71 -13.19 3.56
N ALA A 44 6.54 -12.89 2.98
CA ALA A 44 6.45 -12.19 1.71
C ALA A 44 6.97 -10.75 1.82
N LEU A 45 6.65 -10.04 2.91
CA LEU A 45 7.20 -8.71 3.20
C LEU A 45 8.71 -8.72 3.27
N ASN A 46 9.29 -9.62 4.07
CA ASN A 46 10.73 -9.73 4.21
C ASN A 46 11.40 -10.11 2.88
N LEU A 47 10.77 -10.99 2.10
CA LEU A 47 11.30 -11.39 0.81
C LEU A 47 11.29 -10.27 -0.22
N ILE A 48 10.14 -9.63 -0.44
CA ILE A 48 10.00 -8.54 -1.40
C ILE A 48 10.79 -7.33 -0.91
N GLY A 49 10.60 -6.91 0.33
CA GLY A 49 11.25 -5.72 0.88
C GLY A 49 12.78 -5.83 1.02
N SER A 50 13.37 -7.04 0.96
CA SER A 50 14.82 -7.21 0.92
C SER A 50 15.51 -6.47 -0.25
N GLY A 51 14.79 -6.23 -1.36
CA GLY A 51 15.31 -5.45 -2.49
C GLY A 51 15.19 -3.92 -2.31
N VAL A 52 14.55 -3.44 -1.24
CA VAL A 52 14.42 -2.01 -0.92
C VAL A 52 14.58 -1.76 0.59
N PRO A 53 15.80 -1.93 1.16
CA PRO A 53 16.01 -1.87 2.60
C PRO A 53 15.57 -0.56 3.25
N ASN A 54 15.67 0.56 2.52
CA ASN A 54 15.26 1.87 3.01
C ASN A 54 13.74 1.99 3.23
N MET A 55 12.92 1.12 2.64
CA MET A 55 11.47 1.07 2.88
C MET A 55 11.07 -0.07 3.81
N MET A 56 12.02 -0.86 4.33
CA MET A 56 11.69 -1.87 5.33
C MET A 56 11.31 -1.22 6.66
N PRO A 57 10.27 -1.73 7.34
CA PRO A 57 9.92 -1.24 8.66
C PRO A 57 10.97 -1.66 9.69
N SER A 58 11.34 -0.73 10.55
CA SER A 58 12.05 -0.95 11.81
C SER A 58 11.24 -1.83 12.77
N SER A 59 11.83 -2.21 13.91
CA SER A 59 11.16 -3.06 14.91
C SER A 59 9.86 -2.45 15.44
N VAL A 60 9.85 -1.12 15.69
CA VAL A 60 8.67 -0.41 16.18
C VAL A 60 7.60 -0.33 15.10
N GLU A 61 7.97 0.10 13.89
CA GLU A 61 7.05 0.20 12.75
C GLU A 61 6.44 -1.16 12.41
N ARG A 62 7.25 -2.23 12.48
CA ARG A 62 6.81 -3.60 12.23
C ARG A 62 5.76 -4.06 13.25
N GLY A 63 5.89 -3.70 14.52
CA GLY A 63 4.88 -4.01 15.55
C GLY A 63 3.51 -3.39 15.25
N VAL A 64 3.51 -2.14 14.78
CA VAL A 64 2.28 -1.44 14.36
C VAL A 64 1.68 -2.09 13.12
N ILE A 65 2.50 -2.39 12.09
CA ILE A 65 2.06 -3.03 10.84
C ILE A 65 1.46 -4.42 11.07
N ILE A 66 2.04 -5.22 11.95
CA ILE A 66 1.51 -6.54 12.32
C ILE A 66 0.14 -6.40 12.99
N SER A 67 0.02 -5.47 13.95
CA SER A 67 -1.22 -5.20 14.67
C SER A 67 -2.33 -4.72 13.72
N ASP A 68 -1.97 -3.83 12.80
CA ASP A 68 -2.85 -3.33 11.76
C ASP A 68 -3.35 -4.45 10.82
N THR A 69 -2.43 -5.27 10.35
CA THR A 69 -2.77 -6.40 9.49
C THR A 69 -3.66 -7.40 10.22
N GLU A 70 -3.35 -7.73 11.48
CA GLU A 70 -4.17 -8.63 12.28
C GLU A 70 -5.60 -8.10 12.40
N TRP A 71 -5.75 -6.80 12.68
CA TRP A 71 -7.05 -6.16 12.77
C TRP A 71 -7.82 -6.25 11.45
N SER A 72 -7.21 -5.92 10.31
CA SER A 72 -7.85 -6.04 8.99
C SER A 72 -8.20 -7.50 8.67
N LEU A 73 -7.33 -8.46 9.00
CA LEU A 73 -7.60 -9.88 8.79
C LEU A 73 -8.79 -10.40 9.61
N VAL A 74 -9.02 -9.84 10.80
CA VAL A 74 -10.11 -10.25 11.69
C VAL A 74 -11.43 -9.60 11.32
N ASN A 75 -11.41 -8.31 10.97
CA ASN A 75 -12.61 -7.47 10.87
C ASN A 75 -13.08 -7.24 9.44
N GLU A 76 -12.17 -7.16 8.47
CA GLU A 76 -12.47 -6.70 7.11
C GLU A 76 -12.23 -7.80 6.07
N PHE A 77 -11.21 -8.62 6.30
CA PHE A 77 -10.82 -9.68 5.40
C PHE A 77 -11.64 -10.94 5.67
N LYS A 78 -12.37 -11.40 4.65
CA LYS A 78 -13.12 -12.67 4.73
C LYS A 78 -12.15 -13.85 4.63
N LEU A 79 -11.41 -14.16 5.71
CA LEU A 79 -10.38 -15.21 5.77
C LEU A 79 -10.82 -16.54 5.14
N ASN A 80 -12.07 -16.96 5.34
CA ASN A 80 -12.57 -18.22 4.78
C ASN A 80 -12.71 -18.22 3.26
N SER A 81 -12.93 -17.06 2.65
CA SER A 81 -13.12 -16.90 1.21
C SER A 81 -11.81 -16.63 0.49
N TYR A 82 -10.87 -15.95 1.16
CA TYR A 82 -9.64 -15.45 0.55
C TYR A 82 -8.38 -16.21 0.97
N VAL A 83 -8.47 -17.10 1.95
CA VAL A 83 -7.33 -17.93 2.39
C VAL A 83 -7.64 -19.40 2.24
N THR A 84 -6.76 -20.10 1.52
CA THR A 84 -6.75 -21.56 1.44
C THR A 84 -5.49 -22.09 2.10
N ILE A 85 -5.63 -22.99 3.08
CA ILE A 85 -4.52 -23.73 3.68
C ILE A 85 -4.79 -25.21 3.43
N LYS A 86 -3.93 -25.87 2.66
CA LYS A 86 -4.02 -27.30 2.33
C LYS A 86 -2.77 -28.01 2.81
N ARG A 87 -2.97 -29.13 3.49
CA ARG A 87 -1.87 -30.03 3.85
C ARG A 87 -1.80 -31.17 2.83
N VAL A 88 -0.62 -31.42 2.27
CA VAL A 88 -0.35 -32.53 1.35
C VAL A 88 0.83 -33.32 1.92
N GLY A 89 0.54 -34.42 2.61
CA GLY A 89 1.56 -35.15 3.37
C GLY A 89 2.16 -34.31 4.51
N ARG A 90 3.45 -33.96 4.39
CA ARG A 90 4.18 -33.11 5.34
C ARG A 90 4.21 -31.63 4.93
N ASP A 91 3.63 -31.31 3.78
CA ASP A 91 3.75 -30.00 3.15
C ASP A 91 2.51 -29.16 3.38
N TYR A 92 2.67 -27.86 3.54
CA TYR A 92 1.59 -26.89 3.62
C TYR A 92 1.59 -25.98 2.41
N PHE A 93 0.47 -25.98 1.69
CA PHE A 93 0.18 -25.01 0.65
C PHE A 93 -0.72 -23.93 1.24
N VAL A 94 -0.23 -22.70 1.28
CA VAL A 94 -0.96 -21.53 1.76
C VAL A 94 -1.17 -20.59 0.59
N THR A 95 -2.41 -20.30 0.28
CA THR A 95 -2.79 -19.27 -0.68
C THR A 95 -3.50 -18.16 0.07
N VAL A 96 -2.99 -16.93 -0.04
CA VAL A 96 -3.65 -15.71 0.43
C VAL A 96 -4.04 -14.89 -0.79
N ARG A 97 -5.30 -14.49 -0.92
CA ARG A 97 -5.81 -13.72 -2.05
C ARG A 97 -6.26 -12.33 -1.59
N ALA A 98 -5.64 -11.27 -2.11
CA ALA A 98 -6.18 -9.92 -1.93
C ALA A 98 -7.38 -9.68 -2.86
N SER A 99 -7.37 -10.29 -4.06
CA SER A 99 -8.46 -10.21 -5.03
C SER A 99 -8.54 -11.50 -5.87
N PRO A 100 -9.54 -11.67 -6.77
CA PRO A 100 -9.59 -12.81 -7.67
C PRO A 100 -8.33 -12.96 -8.54
N SER A 101 -7.75 -11.84 -8.99
CA SER A 101 -6.56 -11.80 -9.86
C SER A 101 -5.24 -11.67 -9.11
N LEU A 102 -5.25 -11.35 -7.81
CA LEU A 102 -4.06 -11.09 -7.02
C LEU A 102 -3.96 -12.03 -5.82
N ALA A 103 -2.94 -12.89 -5.85
CA ALA A 103 -2.71 -13.91 -4.83
C ALA A 103 -1.22 -14.11 -4.56
N ILE A 104 -0.91 -14.50 -3.33
CA ILE A 104 0.37 -15.03 -2.93
C ILE A 104 0.17 -16.51 -2.66
N ASN A 105 0.91 -17.35 -3.38
CA ASN A 105 0.96 -18.78 -3.12
C ASN A 105 2.29 -19.14 -2.47
N SER A 106 2.22 -19.84 -1.34
CA SER A 106 3.38 -20.32 -0.60
C SER A 106 3.28 -21.82 -0.38
N LEU A 107 4.43 -22.48 -0.43
CA LEU A 107 4.62 -23.84 0.03
C LEU A 107 5.62 -23.85 1.16
N ILE A 108 5.29 -24.57 2.24
CA ILE A 108 6.19 -24.83 3.35
C ILE A 108 6.38 -26.34 3.45
N HIS A 109 7.63 -26.76 3.25
CA HIS A 109 8.05 -28.16 3.24
C HIS A 109 8.90 -28.43 4.48
N CYS A 110 8.44 -29.30 5.37
CA CYS A 110 9.16 -29.63 6.61
C CYS A 110 9.60 -31.09 6.62
N ASN A 111 10.91 -31.33 6.47
CA ASN A 111 11.52 -32.66 6.56
C ASN A 111 12.77 -32.63 7.46
N GLY A 112 12.56 -32.39 8.76
CA GLY A 112 13.61 -32.12 9.75
C GLY A 112 13.89 -30.62 9.85
N ASP A 113 14.34 -30.00 8.76
CA ASP A 113 14.35 -28.55 8.58
C ASP A 113 13.18 -28.12 7.66
N CYS A 114 12.58 -26.97 7.96
CA CYS A 114 11.52 -26.39 7.15
C CYS A 114 12.10 -25.44 6.11
N GLU A 115 11.61 -25.55 4.88
CA GLU A 115 11.90 -24.68 3.75
C GLU A 115 10.62 -24.01 3.28
N TYR A 116 10.75 -22.83 2.69
CA TYR A 116 9.62 -22.10 2.12
C TYR A 116 9.87 -21.70 0.67
N TYR A 117 8.78 -21.69 -0.08
CA TYR A 117 8.72 -21.42 -1.50
C TYR A 117 7.60 -20.41 -1.74
N PHE A 118 7.77 -19.59 -2.77
CA PHE A 118 6.74 -18.68 -3.26
C PHE A 118 6.56 -18.86 -4.76
N ASP A 119 5.42 -18.40 -5.29
CA ASP A 119 5.19 -18.39 -6.73
C ASP A 119 6.11 -17.41 -7.48
N GLU A 120 6.18 -17.60 -8.80
CA GLU A 120 7.01 -16.78 -9.68
C GLU A 120 6.64 -15.30 -9.63
N ARG A 121 5.38 -14.95 -9.39
CA ARG A 121 4.94 -13.55 -9.31
C ARG A 121 5.55 -12.84 -8.11
N VAL A 122 5.62 -13.49 -6.95
CA VAL A 122 6.33 -12.96 -5.77
C VAL A 122 7.82 -12.83 -6.03
N MET A 123 8.43 -13.80 -6.73
CA MET A 123 9.85 -13.71 -7.09
C MET A 123 10.14 -12.58 -8.07
N LEU A 124 9.27 -12.37 -9.04
CA LEU A 124 9.38 -11.25 -9.97
C LEU A 124 9.22 -9.92 -9.23
N ALA A 125 8.24 -9.81 -8.32
CA ALA A 125 8.06 -8.63 -7.49
C ALA A 125 9.31 -8.32 -6.66
N ARG A 126 9.94 -9.33 -6.03
CA ARG A 126 11.21 -9.16 -5.34
C ARG A 126 12.31 -8.58 -6.25
N ASN A 127 12.41 -9.05 -7.49
CA ASN A 127 13.45 -8.58 -8.41
C ASN A 127 13.17 -7.14 -8.91
N CYS A 128 11.89 -6.75 -9.00
CA CYS A 128 11.46 -5.45 -9.47
C CYS A 128 11.33 -4.38 -8.37
N VAL A 129 11.30 -4.78 -7.09
CA VAL A 129 11.00 -3.88 -5.96
C VAL A 129 12.02 -2.73 -5.80
N GLY A 130 13.27 -2.92 -6.24
CA GLY A 130 14.27 -1.84 -6.21
C GLY A 130 13.89 -0.70 -7.15
N ALA A 131 13.39 -1.02 -8.34
CA ALA A 131 12.88 -0.02 -9.29
C ALA A 131 11.61 0.66 -8.76
N TYR A 132 10.71 -0.10 -8.13
CA TYR A 132 9.56 0.46 -7.42
C TYR A 132 10.00 1.47 -6.37
N GLY A 133 10.93 1.09 -5.49
CA GLY A 133 11.44 1.95 -4.43
C GLY A 133 12.05 3.26 -4.96
N ASN A 134 12.82 3.21 -6.04
CA ASN A 134 13.40 4.41 -6.64
C ASN A 134 12.31 5.36 -7.18
N LEU A 135 11.34 4.83 -7.94
CA LEU A 135 10.23 5.65 -8.46
C LEU A 135 9.40 6.28 -7.34
N ILE A 136 9.18 5.54 -6.24
CA ILE A 136 8.48 6.04 -5.06
C ILE A 136 9.25 7.18 -4.40
N LEU A 137 10.55 7.02 -4.15
CA LEU A 137 11.37 8.04 -3.49
C LEU A 137 11.57 9.29 -4.36
N ASP A 138 11.76 9.13 -5.66
CA ASP A 138 11.87 10.24 -6.60
C ASP A 138 10.57 11.05 -6.65
N SER A 139 9.44 10.34 -6.76
CA SER A 139 8.10 10.96 -6.76
C SER A 139 7.80 11.67 -5.45
N LEU A 140 8.16 11.06 -4.32
CA LEU A 140 7.98 11.64 -3.00
C LEU A 140 8.78 12.93 -2.81
N SER A 141 10.02 12.96 -3.30
CA SER A 141 10.87 14.15 -3.31
C SER A 141 10.25 15.29 -4.13
N ILE A 142 9.65 14.98 -5.29
CA ILE A 142 8.93 15.96 -6.11
C ILE A 142 7.69 16.47 -5.36
N LEU A 143 6.84 15.56 -4.86
CA LEU A 143 5.63 15.91 -4.11
C LEU A 143 5.93 16.83 -2.91
N SER A 144 6.94 16.48 -2.12
CA SER A 144 7.33 17.25 -0.93
C SER A 144 7.77 18.67 -1.29
N LYS A 145 8.47 18.84 -2.42
CA LYS A 145 8.86 20.18 -2.93
C LYS A 145 7.67 20.96 -3.47
N LEU A 146 6.87 20.35 -4.35
CA LEU A 146 5.68 20.98 -4.95
C LEU A 146 4.76 21.57 -3.90
N PHE A 147 4.55 20.83 -2.80
CA PHE A 147 3.65 21.25 -1.73
C PHE A 147 4.35 21.89 -0.54
N SER A 148 5.67 22.08 -0.61
CA SER A 148 6.51 22.61 0.48
C SER A 148 6.22 21.90 1.82
N ALA A 149 6.11 20.58 1.78
CA ALA A 149 5.77 19.73 2.91
C ALA A 149 7.01 18.96 3.39
N GLU A 150 7.02 18.61 4.68
CA GLU A 150 8.02 17.69 5.21
C GLU A 150 7.87 16.32 4.54
N THR A 151 8.98 15.75 4.08
CA THR A 151 8.99 14.45 3.39
C THR A 151 8.65 13.32 4.37
N PRO A 152 7.49 12.65 4.24
CA PRO A 152 7.13 11.56 5.15
C PRO A 152 8.01 10.33 4.94
N ARG A 153 8.18 9.55 6.01
CA ARG A 153 8.76 8.21 5.93
C ARG A 153 7.82 7.29 5.13
N VAL A 154 8.37 6.50 4.20
CA VAL A 154 7.59 5.47 3.46
C VAL A 154 8.05 4.06 3.78
N VAL A 155 7.18 3.25 4.38
CA VAL A 155 7.46 1.85 4.74
C VAL A 155 6.63 0.86 3.92
N LEU A 156 7.10 -0.38 3.81
CA LEU A 156 6.32 -1.47 3.26
C LEU A 156 5.43 -2.13 4.31
N THR A 157 4.19 -2.44 3.94
CA THR A 157 3.24 -3.24 4.72
C THR A 157 2.79 -4.48 3.96
N HIS A 158 2.34 -5.51 4.67
CA HIS A 158 1.78 -6.73 4.08
C HIS A 158 0.25 -6.83 4.23
N ASN A 159 -0.42 -5.78 4.70
CA ASN A 159 -1.87 -5.77 4.89
C ASN A 159 -2.59 -6.00 3.54
N PRO A 160 -3.38 -7.09 3.39
CA PRO A 160 -4.01 -7.45 2.12
C PRO A 160 -5.29 -6.68 1.80
N VAL A 161 -5.77 -5.83 2.71
CA VAL A 161 -7.01 -5.07 2.53
C VAL A 161 -6.75 -3.67 1.94
N VAL A 162 -5.50 -3.22 1.92
CA VAL A 162 -5.10 -1.88 1.48
C VAL A 162 -3.95 -1.92 0.49
N TYR A 163 -3.90 -0.94 -0.42
CA TYR A 163 -2.74 -0.70 -1.28
C TYR A 163 -1.78 0.31 -0.66
N GLY A 164 -2.30 1.29 0.06
CA GLY A 164 -1.58 2.29 0.83
C GLY A 164 -2.40 2.71 2.05
N LYS A 165 -1.74 3.33 3.02
CA LYS A 165 -2.37 4.04 4.14
C LYS A 165 -1.37 4.92 4.86
N VAL A 166 -1.82 6.05 5.38
CA VAL A 166 -1.08 6.80 6.42
C VAL A 166 -1.30 6.12 7.78
N ILE A 167 -0.20 5.86 8.50
CA ILE A 167 -0.21 5.30 9.86
C ILE A 167 0.56 6.18 10.82
N GLN A 168 0.05 6.29 12.05
CA GLN A 168 0.73 7.01 13.12
C GLN A 168 1.63 6.07 13.92
N ILE A 169 2.90 6.43 14.05
CA ILE A 169 3.95 5.67 14.74
C ILE A 169 4.75 6.65 15.60
N ASP A 170 4.74 6.47 16.92
CA ASP A 170 5.46 7.33 17.88
C ASP A 170 5.24 8.85 17.69
N ASN A 171 4.03 9.23 17.28
CA ASN A 171 3.55 10.58 16.91
C ASN A 171 3.92 11.09 15.52
N ASP A 172 4.72 10.34 14.77
CA ASP A 172 5.01 10.63 13.36
C ASP A 172 3.98 9.96 12.45
N GLU A 173 3.70 10.59 11.31
CA GLU A 173 2.86 10.00 10.27
C GLU A 173 3.76 9.39 9.20
N VAL A 174 3.53 8.11 8.95
CA VAL A 174 4.30 7.29 8.03
C VAL A 174 3.36 6.78 6.94
N ILE A 175 3.80 6.87 5.68
CA ILE A 175 3.06 6.27 4.57
C ILE A 175 3.45 4.81 4.47
N ALA A 176 2.50 3.91 4.69
CA ALA A 176 2.68 2.47 4.51
C ALA A 176 2.15 2.04 3.14
N LEU A 177 3.03 1.61 2.24
CA LEU A 177 2.69 1.07 0.93
C LEU A 177 2.71 -0.45 0.95
N SER A 178 1.70 -1.06 0.37
CA SER A 178 1.48 -2.49 0.46
C SER A 178 2.33 -3.26 -0.54
N ILE A 179 2.92 -4.39 -0.14
CA ILE A 179 3.58 -5.32 -1.08
C ILE A 179 2.59 -5.86 -2.13
N TRP A 180 1.29 -5.80 -1.84
CA TRP A 180 0.22 -6.11 -2.78
C TRP A 180 0.16 -5.12 -3.94
N ASP A 181 0.52 -3.85 -3.71
CA ASP A 181 0.64 -2.87 -4.78
C ASP A 181 1.81 -3.21 -5.71
N VAL A 182 2.97 -3.59 -5.15
CA VAL A 182 4.12 -4.08 -5.94
C VAL A 182 3.72 -5.29 -6.79
N LEU A 183 3.00 -6.26 -6.21
CA LEU A 183 2.50 -7.44 -6.93
C LEU A 183 1.46 -7.07 -8.00
N ARG A 184 0.69 -5.99 -7.82
CA ARG A 184 -0.29 -5.50 -8.80
C ARG A 184 0.42 -4.91 -10.02
N VAL A 185 1.47 -4.12 -9.81
CA VAL A 185 2.19 -3.40 -10.88
C VAL A 185 3.44 -4.11 -11.39
N VAL A 186 3.71 -5.34 -10.96
CA VAL A 186 4.94 -6.08 -11.30
C VAL A 186 5.16 -6.21 -12.82
N ASP A 187 4.09 -6.41 -13.60
CA ASP A 187 4.18 -6.52 -15.05
C ASP A 187 4.57 -5.18 -15.68
N THR A 188 4.12 -4.07 -15.08
CA THR A 188 4.58 -2.72 -15.43
C THR A 188 6.02 -2.49 -15.03
N LEU A 189 6.45 -2.95 -13.84
CA LEU A 189 7.83 -2.82 -13.35
C LEU A 189 8.85 -3.68 -14.13
N ALA A 190 8.40 -4.68 -14.87
CA ALA A 190 9.27 -5.56 -15.65
C ALA A 190 9.69 -4.95 -17.00
N VAL A 191 9.13 -3.81 -17.40
CA VAL A 191 9.50 -3.13 -18.65
C VAL A 191 10.81 -2.37 -18.51
N SER A 192 11.58 -2.25 -19.59
CA SER A 192 12.90 -1.61 -19.56
C SER A 192 12.87 -0.08 -19.70
N ASP A 193 11.84 0.48 -20.32
CA ASP A 193 11.67 1.93 -20.45
C ASP A 193 10.25 2.33 -20.04
N TYR A 194 10.14 3.06 -18.92
CA TYR A 194 8.84 3.48 -18.41
C TYR A 194 8.29 4.65 -19.21
N THR A 195 7.05 4.52 -19.67
CA THR A 195 6.24 5.65 -20.13
C THR A 195 5.68 6.43 -18.94
N VAL A 196 5.16 7.63 -19.19
CA VAL A 196 4.45 8.43 -18.17
C VAL A 196 3.31 7.63 -17.55
N ASP A 197 2.51 6.94 -18.37
CA ASP A 197 1.37 6.15 -17.87
C ASP A 197 1.83 4.93 -17.04
N ASN A 198 3.01 4.36 -17.34
CA ASN A 198 3.59 3.30 -16.51
C ASN A 198 3.99 3.82 -15.12
N ILE A 199 4.71 4.95 -15.08
CA ILE A 199 5.12 5.56 -13.81
C ILE A 199 3.88 5.95 -13.01
N MET A 200 2.88 6.54 -13.67
CA MET A 200 1.62 6.94 -13.04
C MET A 200 0.95 5.75 -12.36
N CYS A 201 0.82 4.62 -13.05
CA CYS A 201 0.25 3.39 -12.50
C CYS A 201 0.99 2.87 -11.25
N ILE A 202 2.32 3.06 -11.20
CA ILE A 202 3.19 2.64 -10.11
C ILE A 202 3.07 3.58 -8.90
N ILE A 203 3.03 4.90 -9.12
CA ILE A 203 3.10 5.89 -8.04
C ILE A 203 1.73 6.36 -7.54
N ASP A 204 0.64 5.95 -8.20
CA ASP A 204 -0.71 6.44 -7.93
C ASP A 204 -1.10 6.30 -6.45
N THR A 205 -0.81 5.14 -5.87
CA THR A 205 -1.07 4.88 -4.45
C THR A 205 -0.22 5.77 -3.54
N LEU A 206 1.06 6.02 -3.88
CA LEU A 206 1.88 6.96 -3.12
C LEU A 206 1.31 8.37 -3.16
N VAL A 207 0.91 8.85 -4.34
CA VAL A 207 0.35 10.19 -4.51
C VAL A 207 -0.93 10.33 -3.69
N HIS A 208 -1.79 9.31 -3.73
CA HIS A 208 -3.01 9.26 -2.95
C HIS A 208 -2.74 9.38 -1.44
N GLU A 209 -1.83 8.56 -0.90
CA GLU A 209 -1.49 8.61 0.53
C GLU A 209 -0.72 9.86 0.93
N PHE A 210 0.10 10.41 0.04
CA PHE A 210 0.77 11.69 0.28
C PHE A 210 -0.23 12.83 0.38
N LEU A 211 -1.31 12.81 -0.41
CA LEU A 211 -2.39 13.79 -0.30
C LEU A 211 -3.10 13.68 1.05
N HIS A 212 -3.39 12.46 1.53
CA HIS A 212 -3.91 12.26 2.89
C HIS A 212 -2.97 12.85 3.95
N TYR A 213 -1.68 12.51 3.88
CA TYR A 213 -0.66 13.07 4.77
C TYR A 213 -0.62 14.60 4.73
N LEU A 214 -0.67 15.21 3.54
CA LEU A 214 -0.66 16.66 3.37
C LEU A 214 -1.92 17.31 3.98
N LEU A 215 -3.08 16.69 3.80
CA LEU A 215 -4.36 17.17 4.34
C LEU A 215 -4.39 17.12 5.87
N ASP A 216 -3.86 16.05 6.45
CA ASP A 216 -3.75 15.89 7.90
C ASP A 216 -2.77 16.91 8.51
N LYS A 217 -1.57 17.08 7.93
CA LYS A 217 -0.54 17.99 8.43
C LYS A 217 -0.86 19.47 8.22
N ARG A 218 -1.19 19.86 7.00
CA ARG A 218 -1.22 21.27 6.58
C ARG A 218 -2.60 21.88 6.70
N TYR A 219 -3.63 21.14 6.33
CA TYR A 219 -4.98 21.67 6.27
C TYR A 219 -5.75 21.46 7.58
N LEU A 220 -5.22 20.63 8.50
CA LEU A 220 -5.87 20.23 9.74
C LEU A 220 -7.37 20.10 9.49
N VAL A 221 -7.76 19.37 8.44
CA VAL A 221 -9.16 19.36 7.97
C VAL A 221 -10.08 18.96 9.12
N HIS A 222 -9.56 18.15 10.06
CA HIS A 222 -10.17 17.87 11.35
C HIS A 222 -10.48 19.13 12.21
N SER A 223 -9.55 20.07 12.40
CA SER A 223 -9.75 21.28 13.20
C SER A 223 -10.68 22.30 12.53
N ILE A 224 -10.53 22.52 11.22
CA ILE A 224 -11.43 23.36 10.42
C ILE A 224 -12.87 22.78 10.48
N PHE A 225 -12.99 21.46 10.47
CA PHE A 225 -14.27 20.79 10.62
C PHE A 225 -14.81 20.80 12.06
N LEU A 226 -13.95 20.72 13.08
CA LEU A 226 -14.34 20.92 14.49
C LEU A 226 -14.92 22.32 14.73
N GLU A 227 -14.40 23.35 14.06
CA GLU A 227 -15.00 24.69 14.10
C GLU A 227 -16.35 24.75 13.37
N MET A 228 -16.50 24.06 12.23
CA MET A 228 -17.76 24.00 11.49
C MET A 228 -18.83 23.14 12.19
N THR A 229 -18.45 22.07 12.88
CA THR A 229 -19.35 21.17 13.65
C THR A 229 -19.87 21.82 14.93
N LYS A 230 -19.09 22.69 15.58
CA LYS A 230 -19.58 23.53 16.68
C LYS A 230 -20.80 24.39 16.30
N ARG A 231 -21.02 24.64 15.00
CA ARG A 231 -22.22 25.31 14.46
C ARG A 231 -23.29 24.34 13.95
N ASN A 232 -23.01 23.05 13.79
CA ASN A 232 -23.95 22.07 13.24
C ASN A 232 -23.55 20.60 13.60
N PRO A 233 -24.23 19.93 14.55
CA PRO A 233 -23.81 18.64 15.13
C PRO A 233 -23.80 17.42 14.18
N SER A 234 -24.19 17.56 12.92
CA SER A 234 -24.36 16.47 11.94
C SER A 234 -23.12 16.23 11.06
N ALA A 235 -21.94 16.59 11.54
CA ALA A 235 -20.71 16.57 10.77
C ALA A 235 -19.70 15.64 11.48
N LEU A 236 -19.75 14.36 11.12
CA LEU A 236 -18.81 13.31 11.54
C LEU A 236 -18.24 12.60 10.29
N ASP A 237 -17.98 13.38 9.23
CA ASP A 237 -17.60 12.90 7.90
C ASP A 237 -16.21 13.42 7.48
N VAL A 238 -15.27 13.56 8.43
CA VAL A 238 -13.91 14.09 8.14
C VAL A 238 -13.17 13.19 7.14
N GLY A 239 -13.23 11.86 7.31
CA GLY A 239 -12.58 10.92 6.40
C GLY A 239 -13.14 10.94 4.98
N ILE A 240 -14.44 11.23 4.81
CA ILE A 240 -15.05 11.34 3.49
C ILE A 240 -14.46 12.52 2.72
N ILE A 241 -14.22 13.67 3.37
CA ILE A 241 -13.67 14.85 2.67
C ILE A 241 -12.21 14.62 2.25
N HIS A 242 -11.40 14.00 3.11
CA HIS A 242 -10.01 13.65 2.77
C HIS A 242 -9.97 12.76 1.53
N GLU A 243 -10.78 11.71 1.56
CA GLU A 243 -10.89 10.76 0.46
C GLU A 243 -11.39 11.44 -0.83
N LEU A 244 -12.35 12.35 -0.74
CA LEU A 244 -12.83 13.09 -1.92
C LEU A 244 -11.75 13.97 -2.55
N ILE A 245 -10.98 14.69 -1.74
CA ILE A 245 -9.90 15.55 -2.24
C ILE A 245 -8.79 14.67 -2.84
N ALA A 246 -8.35 13.64 -2.10
CA ALA A 246 -7.32 12.72 -2.54
C ALA A 246 -7.73 12.04 -3.86
N GLN A 247 -8.93 11.44 -3.94
CA GLN A 247 -9.43 10.80 -5.15
C GLN A 247 -9.53 11.75 -6.35
N ALA A 248 -10.00 12.99 -6.14
CA ALA A 248 -10.10 13.96 -7.23
C ALA A 248 -8.72 14.34 -7.78
N LEU A 249 -7.75 14.59 -6.89
CA LEU A 249 -6.44 15.10 -7.27
C LEU A 249 -5.45 14.03 -7.71
N THR A 250 -5.57 12.80 -7.19
CA THR A 250 -4.66 11.68 -7.47
C THR A 250 -4.33 11.55 -8.96
N PRO A 251 -5.29 11.37 -9.89
CA PRO A 251 -4.96 11.16 -11.30
C PRO A 251 -4.21 12.34 -11.94
N ILE A 252 -4.51 13.57 -11.53
CA ILE A 252 -3.88 14.79 -12.05
C ILE A 252 -2.44 14.88 -11.54
N ILE A 253 -2.25 14.76 -10.23
CA ILE A 253 -0.95 14.89 -9.58
C ILE A 253 -0.05 13.70 -9.96
N SER A 254 -0.59 12.49 -10.02
CA SER A 254 0.15 11.30 -10.48
C SER A 254 0.68 11.50 -11.89
N ARG A 255 -0.14 12.03 -12.82
CA ARG A 255 0.32 12.33 -14.18
C ARG A 255 1.42 13.39 -14.17
N TYR A 256 1.22 14.49 -13.46
CA TYR A 256 2.18 15.58 -13.35
C TYR A 256 3.54 15.10 -12.80
N VAL A 257 3.52 14.38 -11.68
CA VAL A 257 4.74 13.83 -11.06
C VAL A 257 5.39 12.79 -11.98
N SER A 258 4.61 11.99 -12.69
CA SER A 258 5.15 11.02 -13.66
C SER A 258 5.84 11.69 -14.84
N GLN A 259 5.31 12.82 -15.34
CA GLN A 259 5.98 13.64 -16.35
C GLN A 259 7.30 14.21 -15.79
N CYS A 260 7.30 14.70 -14.55
CA CYS A 260 8.51 15.18 -13.90
C CYS A 260 9.58 14.09 -13.75
N VAL A 261 9.20 12.88 -13.31
CA VAL A 261 10.12 11.75 -13.18
C VAL A 261 10.68 11.34 -14.55
N LYS A 262 9.84 11.28 -15.59
CA LYS A 262 10.25 10.81 -16.93
C LYS A 262 11.05 11.84 -17.72
N ASN A 263 10.59 13.08 -17.73
CA ASN A 263 11.04 14.13 -18.64
C ASN A 263 11.81 15.25 -17.94
N GLY A 264 11.75 15.34 -16.60
CA GLY A 264 12.32 16.46 -15.83
C GLY A 264 11.50 17.75 -15.91
N VAL A 265 10.40 17.76 -16.66
CA VAL A 265 9.45 18.87 -16.84
C VAL A 265 8.03 18.28 -16.95
N ALA A 266 7.03 19.07 -16.57
CA ALA A 266 5.62 18.69 -16.66
C ALA A 266 4.81 19.80 -17.36
N ASP A 267 3.67 19.43 -17.92
CA ASP A 267 2.76 20.42 -18.49
C ASP A 267 2.06 21.19 -17.37
N GLU A 268 1.80 22.48 -17.59
CA GLU A 268 0.98 23.27 -16.67
C GLU A 268 -0.44 22.68 -16.58
N VAL A 269 -0.96 22.56 -15.36
CA VAL A 269 -2.32 22.10 -15.15
C VAL A 269 -3.26 23.30 -15.12
N ASN A 270 -4.17 23.37 -16.09
CA ASN A 270 -5.18 24.43 -16.12
C ASN A 270 -6.25 24.17 -15.04
N ASN A 271 -6.43 25.13 -14.13
CA ASN A 271 -7.38 25.07 -13.01
C ASN A 271 -8.86 24.97 -13.41
N TYR A 272 -9.20 24.98 -14.70
CA TYR A 272 -10.58 24.90 -15.17
C TYR A 272 -11.12 23.46 -15.29
N ASP A 273 -10.24 22.46 -15.28
CA ASP A 273 -10.61 21.04 -15.30
C ASP A 273 -10.68 20.46 -13.87
N VAL A 274 -11.45 21.10 -12.99
CA VAL A 274 -11.71 20.55 -11.65
C VAL A 274 -12.46 19.22 -11.81
N PRO A 275 -11.92 18.09 -11.32
CA PRO A 275 -12.61 16.81 -11.41
C PRO A 275 -14.01 16.91 -10.82
N LEU A 276 -15.00 16.43 -11.56
CA LEU A 276 -16.36 16.27 -11.04
C LEU A 276 -16.32 15.30 -9.85
N ILE A 277 -16.64 15.80 -8.66
CA ILE A 277 -16.80 14.97 -7.46
C ILE A 277 -17.99 14.02 -7.70
N GLY A 278 -17.69 12.77 -8.05
CA GLY A 278 -18.65 11.78 -8.56
C GLY A 278 -19.54 11.09 -7.51
N TYR A 279 -19.49 11.48 -6.24
CA TYR A 279 -20.29 10.89 -5.16
C TYR A 279 -21.44 11.82 -4.73
N PRO A 280 -22.60 11.28 -4.28
CA PRO A 280 -23.68 12.08 -3.70
C PRO A 280 -23.28 12.61 -2.32
N VAL A 281 -22.43 13.62 -2.31
CA VAL A 281 -21.92 14.27 -1.12
C VAL A 281 -22.76 15.51 -0.85
N LYS A 282 -23.03 15.81 0.43
CA LYS A 282 -23.68 17.07 0.81
C LYS A 282 -22.92 18.25 0.19
N ARG A 283 -23.62 19.17 -0.48
CA ARG A 283 -23.08 20.35 -1.20
C ARG A 283 -22.01 21.13 -0.42
N ARG A 284 -22.13 21.21 0.90
CA ARG A 284 -21.17 21.89 1.79
C ARG A 284 -19.77 21.26 1.79
N TYR A 285 -19.67 19.93 1.70
CA TYR A 285 -18.39 19.22 1.68
C TYR A 285 -17.68 19.42 0.34
N VAL A 286 -18.45 19.46 -0.76
CA VAL A 286 -17.96 19.81 -2.11
C VAL A 286 -17.33 21.19 -2.12
N ILE A 287 -17.98 22.21 -1.54
CA ILE A 287 -17.45 23.59 -1.50
C ILE A 287 -16.10 23.66 -0.76
N VAL A 288 -15.99 23.01 0.40
CA VAL A 288 -14.74 22.99 1.18
C VAL A 288 -13.66 22.24 0.42
N ALA A 289 -13.97 21.08 -0.15
CA ALA A 289 -13.04 20.30 -0.96
C ALA A 289 -12.55 21.08 -2.18
N SER A 290 -13.44 21.75 -2.93
CA SER A 290 -13.07 22.54 -4.10
C SER A 290 -12.07 23.66 -3.80
N LYS A 291 -12.17 24.30 -2.62
CA LYS A 291 -11.19 25.33 -2.23
C LYS A 291 -9.79 24.73 -2.06
N VAL A 292 -9.68 23.61 -1.35
CA VAL A 292 -8.40 22.91 -1.12
C VAL A 292 -7.86 22.35 -2.44
N ILE A 293 -8.71 21.76 -3.28
CA ILE A 293 -8.36 21.26 -4.61
C ILE A 293 -7.75 22.37 -5.47
N ASN A 294 -8.40 23.53 -5.56
CA ASN A 294 -7.90 24.64 -6.37
C ASN A 294 -6.55 25.18 -5.85
N GLU A 295 -6.36 25.22 -4.52
CA GLU A 295 -5.09 25.61 -3.93
C GLU A 295 -3.98 24.62 -4.31
N LEU A 296 -4.24 23.32 -4.20
CA LEU A 296 -3.27 22.28 -4.54
C LEU A 296 -2.96 22.24 -6.04
N LEU A 297 -3.96 22.44 -6.92
CA LEU A 297 -3.75 22.53 -8.36
C LEU A 297 -2.91 23.74 -8.75
N SER A 298 -3.04 24.87 -8.05
CA SER A 298 -2.23 26.06 -8.33
C SER A 298 -0.73 25.88 -8.10
N ALA A 299 -0.32 24.83 -7.36
CA ALA A 299 1.08 24.47 -7.18
C ALA A 299 1.69 23.77 -8.42
N LEU A 300 0.86 23.30 -9.37
CA LEU A 300 1.29 22.55 -10.56
C LEU A 300 1.62 23.48 -11.74
N ASN A 301 2.69 24.25 -11.60
CA ASN A 301 3.07 25.34 -12.51
C ASN A 301 4.06 24.95 -13.64
N GLY A 302 4.14 23.66 -13.98
CA GLY A 302 5.10 23.12 -14.97
C GLY A 302 6.53 22.95 -14.45
N GLY A 303 6.85 23.50 -13.27
CA GLY A 303 8.09 23.27 -12.56
C GLY A 303 8.11 21.92 -11.82
N CYS A 304 9.16 21.13 -12.03
CA CYS A 304 9.40 19.88 -11.31
C CYS A 304 10.33 20.05 -10.09
N ARG A 305 10.54 21.30 -9.65
CA ARG A 305 11.49 21.69 -8.60
C ARG A 305 10.89 22.70 -7.65
#